data_AF-A0A0C9SQX0-F1
#
_entry.id   AF-A0A0C9SQX0-F1
#
_cell.length_a   1.000
_cell.length_b   1.000
_cell.length_c   1.000
_cell.angle_alpha   90.00
_cell.angle_beta   90.00
_cell.angle_gamma   90.00
#
_symmetry.space_group_name_H-M   'P 1'
#
loop_
_entity.id
_entity.type
_entity.pdbx_description
1 polymer ?
#
loop_
_entity_poly.entity_id
_entity_poly.type
_entity_poly.pdbx_seq_one_letter_code
_entity_poly.pdbx_strand_id
1 'polypeptide(L)'
;MLLTWMQVLALAPWSGAYGVVNPIYLAVGDDWELKSSTVETNPTLRLLIMQLQVPAIPDGIQVTYVLAGIVVAAFVAAKLSKRPNLNAIPTVGCSTWLGSWWAGIQFMTKAADVLREGYEKHKGALFKVADLYRWTVIVSGPQFVEDVRKASDDELSFMEATNDNLNTEYTLGHDVHHNPYHVAIIRSQLTRNLGILFPDIRDEIVIAFEETLDLQANGEHEFSLVSGIA
;
A
#
# COMPACT_ATOMS: atom_id res chain seq x y z
N MET A 1 12.29 21.41 -0.15
CA MET A 1 13.10 21.46 1.08
C MET A 1 13.01 20.12 1.82
N LEU A 2 13.42 19.04 1.15
CA LEU A 2 13.36 17.64 1.63
C LEU A 2 14.60 16.88 1.13
N LEU A 3 15.75 17.56 1.05
CA LEU A 3 17.01 17.02 0.53
C LEU A 3 18.18 17.14 1.50
N THR A 4 17.95 17.52 2.76
CA THR A 4 19.00 17.67 3.79
C THR A 4 18.95 16.65 4.91
N TRP A 5 18.13 15.59 4.81
CA TRP A 5 18.04 14.55 5.84
C TRP A 5 18.71 13.21 5.49
N MET A 6 19.27 13.04 4.29
CA MET A 6 19.95 11.79 3.89
C MET A 6 21.48 11.85 3.92
N GLN A 7 22.10 12.92 4.43
CA GLN A 7 23.57 13.06 4.46
C GLN A 7 24.24 12.95 5.84
N VAL A 8 23.51 12.61 6.92
CA VAL A 8 24.12 12.45 8.26
C VAL A 8 24.30 10.99 8.71
N LEU A 9 23.84 10.00 7.93
CA LEU A 9 24.04 8.58 8.25
C LEU A 9 25.27 7.93 7.59
N ALA A 10 26.11 8.72 6.93
CA ALA A 10 27.36 8.24 6.36
C ALA A 10 28.50 9.12 6.88
N LEU A 11 29.11 8.70 7.99
CA LEU A 11 30.50 8.94 8.43
C LEU A 11 30.59 8.82 9.97
N ALA A 12 30.51 7.60 10.48
CA ALA A 12 31.05 7.28 11.80
C ALA A 12 31.62 5.84 11.76
N PRO A 13 32.94 5.67 11.95
CA PRO A 13 33.56 4.35 11.90
C PRO A 13 33.14 3.54 13.11
N TRP A 14 32.51 2.39 12.86
CA TRP A 14 32.06 1.48 13.91
C TRP A 14 33.25 0.63 14.39
N SER A 15 34.12 1.21 15.20
CA SER A 15 35.02 0.47 16.09
C SER A 15 34.34 0.33 17.45
N GLY A 16 34.31 -0.90 17.98
CA GLY A 16 33.51 -1.27 19.12
C GLY A 16 33.85 -0.60 20.46
N ALA A 17 33.03 -0.99 21.43
CA ALA A 17 33.11 -0.79 22.87
C ALA A 17 32.30 0.37 23.46
N TYR A 18 31.54 -0.02 24.51
CA TYR A 18 30.86 0.77 25.54
C TYR A 18 29.42 1.24 25.25
N GLY A 19 28.51 0.71 26.07
CA GLY A 19 27.07 0.93 26.01
C GLY A 19 26.64 2.31 26.47
N VAL A 20 25.56 2.80 25.87
CA VAL A 20 24.83 3.98 26.31
C VAL A 20 23.34 3.65 26.24
N VAL A 21 22.67 3.74 27.39
CA VAL A 21 21.22 3.70 27.53
C VAL A 21 20.69 5.00 26.93
N ASN A 22 19.83 4.92 25.91
CA ASN A 22 19.18 6.10 25.34
C ASN A 22 18.33 6.82 26.40
N PRO A 23 18.57 8.11 26.72
CA PRO A 23 17.64 8.89 27.50
C PRO A 23 16.43 9.28 26.63
N ILE A 24 15.23 9.00 27.12
CA ILE A 24 13.98 9.52 26.56
C ILE A 24 13.85 10.98 27.00
N TYR A 25 13.91 11.91 26.06
CA TYR A 25 13.67 13.33 26.30
C TYR A 25 12.19 13.65 26.08
N LEU A 26 11.48 14.01 27.14
CA LEU A 26 10.14 14.60 27.06
C LEU A 26 10.27 16.10 27.34
N ALA A 27 9.92 16.93 26.34
CA ALA A 27 9.88 18.38 26.48
C ALA A 27 8.49 18.81 26.96
N VAL A 28 8.43 19.56 28.06
CA VAL A 28 7.23 20.24 28.55
C VAL A 28 7.61 21.68 28.93
N GLY A 29 7.08 22.66 28.20
CA GLY A 29 7.09 24.09 28.55
C GLY A 29 8.35 24.88 28.20
N ASP A 30 8.18 26.18 27.97
CA ASP A 30 9.09 27.11 27.26
C ASP A 30 10.35 27.55 28.03
N ASP A 31 10.82 26.79 29.03
CA ASP A 31 12.06 27.09 29.77
C ASP A 31 13.15 26.03 29.50
N TRP A 32 14.31 26.47 29.01
CA TRP A 32 15.41 25.62 28.55
C TRP A 32 16.47 25.31 29.62
N GLU A 33 16.13 25.25 30.91
CA GLU A 33 17.08 24.81 31.94
C GLU A 33 17.26 23.28 31.95
N LEU A 34 18.46 22.82 31.58
CA LEU A 34 18.89 21.42 31.67
C LEU A 34 19.05 20.99 33.14
N LYS A 35 17.96 20.57 33.76
CA LYS A 35 18.01 19.90 35.07
C LYS A 35 18.11 18.40 34.86
N SER A 36 19.32 17.86 34.90
CA SER A 36 19.53 16.41 34.97
C SER A 36 19.02 15.93 36.33
N SER A 37 17.75 15.54 36.40
CA SER A 37 17.26 14.76 37.52
C SER A 37 17.87 13.36 37.38
N THR A 38 18.98 13.13 38.09
CA THR A 38 19.37 11.78 38.47
C THR A 38 18.23 11.22 39.30
N VAL A 39 17.29 10.55 38.63
CA VAL A 39 16.29 9.72 39.28
C VAL A 39 17.09 8.72 40.09
N GLU A 40 17.08 8.88 41.41
CA GLU A 40 17.70 7.99 42.36
C GLU A 40 16.97 6.65 42.24
N THR A 41 17.48 5.79 41.36
CA THR A 41 16.82 4.54 40.99
C THR A 41 16.70 3.68 42.24
N ASN A 42 15.47 3.48 42.72
CA ASN A 42 15.12 2.55 43.78
C ASN A 42 15.89 1.24 43.59
N PRO A 43 16.60 0.72 44.60
CA PRO A 43 17.46 -0.48 44.46
C PRO A 43 16.68 -1.69 43.94
N THR A 44 15.37 -1.73 44.19
CA THR A 44 14.44 -2.75 43.68
C THR A 44 14.24 -2.64 42.16
N LEU A 45 14.18 -1.42 41.61
CA LEU A 45 14.09 -1.18 40.18
C LEU A 45 15.42 -1.46 39.47
N ARG A 46 16.55 -1.17 40.13
CA ARG A 46 17.87 -1.60 39.62
C ARG A 46 17.98 -3.11 39.52
N LEU A 47 17.46 -3.84 40.52
CA LEU A 47 17.41 -5.30 40.47
C LEU A 47 16.50 -5.80 39.34
N LEU A 48 15.31 -5.22 39.16
CA LEU A 48 14.40 -5.57 38.07
C LEU A 48 15.01 -5.32 36.68
N ILE A 49 15.72 -4.21 36.49
CA ILE A 49 16.41 -3.88 35.24
C ILE A 49 17.61 -4.81 34.99
N MET A 50 18.33 -5.21 36.05
CA MET A 50 19.41 -6.21 35.94
C MET A 50 18.89 -7.62 35.63
N GLN A 51 17.73 -8.00 36.17
CA GLN A 51 17.07 -9.28 35.86
C GLN A 51 16.47 -9.32 34.44
N LEU A 52 16.32 -8.16 33.79
CA LEU A 52 15.86 -8.03 32.41
C LEU A 52 17.02 -7.83 31.41
N GLN A 53 18.25 -8.17 31.77
CA GLN A 53 19.33 -8.28 30.78
C GLN A 53 19.03 -9.48 29.88
N VAL A 54 18.58 -9.19 28.65
CA VAL A 54 18.55 -10.16 27.56
C VAL A 54 19.91 -10.86 27.53
N PRO A 55 19.99 -12.19 27.69
CA PRO A 55 21.27 -12.88 27.78
C PRO A 55 22.07 -12.60 26.51
N ALA A 56 23.36 -12.27 26.68
CA ALA A 56 24.28 -12.12 25.57
C ALA A 56 24.27 -13.42 24.76
N ILE A 57 23.80 -13.33 23.52
CA ILE A 57 23.66 -14.48 22.62
C ILE A 57 25.08 -15.01 22.34
N PRO A 58 25.37 -16.30 22.61
CA PRO A 58 26.67 -16.91 22.34
C PRO A 58 27.14 -16.66 20.90
N ASP A 59 28.43 -16.36 20.69
CA ASP A 59 28.99 -15.97 19.40
C ASP A 59 28.66 -16.95 18.24
N GLY A 60 28.51 -18.25 18.54
CA GLY A 60 28.12 -19.28 17.55
C GLY A 60 26.66 -19.21 17.11
N ILE A 61 25.77 -18.64 17.92
CA ILE A 61 24.35 -18.50 17.62
C ILE A 61 24.11 -17.27 16.72
N GLN A 62 24.93 -16.21 16.85
CA GLN A 62 24.88 -15.03 15.98
C GLN A 62 25.13 -15.38 14.51
N VAL A 63 26.16 -16.19 14.25
CA VAL A 63 26.49 -16.66 12.89
C VAL A 63 25.33 -17.47 12.31
N THR A 64 24.68 -18.28 13.13
CA THR A 64 23.51 -19.09 12.72
C THR A 64 22.33 -18.21 12.30
N TYR A 65 22.00 -17.16 13.05
CA TYR A 65 20.92 -16.24 12.67
C TYR A 65 21.24 -15.41 11.45
N VAL A 66 22.50 -14.96 11.28
CA VAL A 66 22.94 -14.25 10.08
C VAL A 66 22.84 -15.15 8.85
N LEU A 67 23.31 -16.39 8.94
CA LEU A 67 23.18 -17.38 7.87
C LEU A 67 21.71 -17.70 7.56
N ALA A 68 20.87 -17.88 8.58
CA ALA A 68 19.43 -18.07 8.40
C ALA A 68 18.79 -16.86 7.71
N GLY A 69 19.16 -15.63 8.11
CA GLY A 69 18.72 -14.39 7.48
C GLY A 69 19.14 -14.29 6.02
N ILE A 70 20.38 -14.67 5.68
CA ILE A 70 20.87 -14.72 4.29
C ILE A 70 20.12 -15.77 3.49
N VAL A 71 19.86 -16.96 4.06
CA VAL A 71 19.10 -18.02 3.39
C VAL A 71 17.67 -17.58 3.14
N VAL A 72 17.01 -16.95 4.12
CA VAL A 72 15.67 -16.38 3.95
C VAL A 72 15.68 -15.26 2.90
N ALA A 73 16.64 -14.34 2.97
CA ALA A 73 16.77 -13.26 1.99
C ALA A 73 17.05 -13.79 0.58
N ALA A 74 17.90 -14.80 0.43
CA ALA A 74 18.20 -15.46 -0.85
C ALA A 74 17.00 -16.25 -1.37
N PHE A 75 16.25 -16.91 -0.49
CA PHE A 75 15.02 -17.62 -0.85
C PHE A 75 13.93 -16.64 -1.30
N VAL A 76 13.72 -15.55 -0.56
CA VAL A 76 12.82 -14.46 -0.92
C VAL A 76 13.26 -13.82 -2.23
N ALA A 77 14.54 -13.52 -2.40
CA ALA A 77 15.07 -12.97 -3.63
C ALA A 77 14.89 -13.93 -4.82
N ALA A 78 15.13 -15.24 -4.63
CA ALA A 78 14.92 -16.25 -5.66
C ALA A 78 13.44 -16.39 -6.03
N LYS A 79 12.53 -16.36 -5.05
CA LYS A 79 11.08 -16.35 -5.27
C LYS A 79 10.63 -15.08 -6.00
N LEU A 80 11.10 -13.90 -5.60
CA LEU A 80 10.79 -12.62 -6.23
C LEU A 80 11.46 -12.44 -7.61
N SER A 81 12.54 -13.17 -7.89
CA SER A 81 13.25 -13.18 -9.18
C SER A 81 12.61 -14.12 -10.20
N LYS A 82 11.82 -15.12 -9.75
CA LYS A 82 10.97 -15.93 -10.64
C LYS A 82 9.80 -15.09 -11.14
N ARG A 83 10.10 -14.18 -12.07
CA ARG A 83 9.09 -13.41 -12.79
C ARG A 83 8.82 -14.06 -14.15
N PRO A 84 7.57 -14.10 -14.63
CA PRO A 84 7.27 -14.58 -15.96
C PRO A 84 8.12 -13.80 -16.99
N ASN A 85 8.62 -14.51 -18.01
CA ASN A 85 9.51 -13.94 -19.02
C ASN A 85 8.72 -13.02 -19.96
N LEU A 86 8.44 -11.80 -19.49
CA LEU A 86 7.73 -10.74 -20.22
C LEU A 86 8.72 -9.72 -20.80
N ASN A 87 9.96 -10.13 -21.07
CA ASN A 87 11.03 -9.20 -21.50
C ASN A 87 10.77 -8.58 -22.88
N ALA A 88 9.92 -9.23 -23.70
CA ALA A 88 9.50 -8.69 -24.99
C ALA A 88 8.53 -7.50 -24.87
N ILE A 89 7.90 -7.30 -23.71
CA ILE A 89 6.90 -6.23 -23.49
C ILE A 89 7.60 -5.02 -22.85
N PRO A 90 7.43 -3.81 -23.40
CA PRO A 90 8.04 -2.61 -22.86
C PRO A 90 7.52 -2.33 -21.44
N THR A 91 8.43 -1.90 -20.56
CA THR A 91 8.11 -1.61 -19.15
C THR A 91 7.94 -0.11 -18.96
N VAL A 92 6.84 0.29 -18.34
CA VAL A 92 6.61 1.67 -17.92
C VAL A 92 7.07 1.83 -16.48
N GLY A 93 7.98 2.77 -16.24
CA GLY A 93 8.67 2.94 -14.97
C GLY A 93 10.04 2.25 -14.93
N CYS A 94 10.45 1.78 -13.76
CA CYS A 94 11.79 1.22 -13.56
C CYS A 94 11.76 -0.33 -13.57
N SER A 95 12.65 -0.94 -14.36
CA SER A 95 12.75 -2.41 -14.51
C SER A 95 13.58 -3.10 -13.41
N THR A 96 14.34 -2.34 -12.63
CA THR A 96 15.18 -2.86 -11.54
C THR A 96 14.32 -3.40 -10.40
N TRP A 97 14.78 -4.42 -9.66
CA TRP A 97 14.01 -5.03 -8.57
C TRP A 97 13.48 -4.02 -7.53
N LEU A 98 14.33 -3.13 -6.99
CA LEU A 98 13.92 -2.04 -6.09
C LEU A 98 13.06 -0.99 -6.79
N GLY A 99 13.41 -0.66 -8.03
CA GLY A 99 12.67 0.30 -8.84
C GLY A 99 11.24 -0.16 -9.11
N SER A 100 11.02 -1.46 -9.30
CA SER A 100 9.70 -2.06 -9.52
C SER A 100 8.84 -2.01 -8.27
N TRP A 101 9.42 -2.15 -7.07
CA TRP A 101 8.68 -1.97 -5.81
C TRP A 101 8.20 -0.53 -5.65
N TRP A 102 9.08 0.44 -5.87
CA TRP A 102 8.71 1.86 -5.83
C TRP A 102 7.66 2.20 -6.89
N ALA A 103 7.84 1.69 -8.11
CA ALA A 103 6.87 1.85 -9.20
C ALA A 103 5.51 1.21 -8.86
N GLY A 104 5.48 0.10 -8.13
CA GLY A 104 4.26 -0.52 -7.62
C GLY A 104 3.53 0.38 -6.61
N ILE A 105 4.24 0.97 -5.66
CA ILE A 105 3.66 1.95 -4.71
C ILE A 105 3.11 3.18 -5.46
N GLN A 106 3.87 3.67 -6.45
CA GLN A 106 3.43 4.78 -7.28
C GLN A 106 2.18 4.39 -8.09
N PHE A 107 2.11 3.18 -8.63
CA PHE A 107 0.95 2.68 -9.35
C PHE A 107 -0.28 2.60 -8.44
N MET A 108 -0.15 2.12 -7.19
CA MET A 108 -1.27 2.09 -6.25
C MET A 108 -1.84 3.48 -5.92
N THR A 109 -0.97 4.48 -5.79
CA THR A 109 -1.39 5.83 -5.37
C THR A 109 -1.74 6.74 -6.54
N LYS A 110 -1.15 6.50 -7.71
CA LYS A 110 -1.25 7.35 -8.92
C LYS A 110 -1.45 6.52 -10.18
N ALA A 111 -2.32 5.51 -10.12
CA ALA A 111 -2.58 4.58 -11.23
C ALA A 111 -2.89 5.31 -12.53
N ALA A 112 -3.77 6.33 -12.48
CA ALA A 112 -4.19 7.09 -13.64
C ALA A 112 -3.01 7.79 -14.35
N ASP A 113 -2.08 8.36 -13.59
CA ASP A 113 -0.91 9.03 -14.16
C ASP A 113 0.05 8.03 -14.80
N VAL A 114 0.31 6.90 -14.13
CA VAL A 114 1.20 5.84 -14.64
C VAL A 114 0.61 5.19 -15.90
N LEU A 115 -0.71 4.94 -15.92
CA LEU A 115 -1.40 4.39 -17.09
C LEU A 115 -1.41 5.38 -18.24
N ARG A 116 -1.62 6.67 -17.97
CA ARG A 116 -1.57 7.72 -18.99
C ARG A 116 -0.17 7.85 -19.59
N GLU A 117 0.87 7.87 -18.76
CA GLU A 117 2.26 7.86 -19.22
C GLU A 117 2.56 6.64 -20.08
N GLY A 118 2.14 5.45 -19.64
CA GLY A 118 2.31 4.21 -20.40
C GLY A 118 1.57 4.21 -21.72
N TYR A 119 0.32 4.69 -21.72
CA TYR A 119 -0.48 4.85 -22.92
C TYR A 119 0.16 5.84 -23.90
N GLU A 120 0.62 6.99 -23.45
CA GLU A 120 1.27 8.00 -24.28
C GLU A 120 2.58 7.47 -24.92
N LYS A 121 3.36 6.70 -24.17
CA LYS A 121 4.62 6.10 -24.64
C LYS A 121 4.43 4.91 -25.57
N HIS A 122 3.35 4.15 -25.38
CA HIS A 122 3.11 2.88 -26.09
C HIS A 122 1.72 2.84 -26.72
N LYS A 123 1.31 3.95 -27.37
CA LYS A 123 0.00 4.06 -28.03
C LYS A 123 -0.22 2.90 -29.00
N GLY A 124 -1.33 2.18 -28.82
CA GLY A 124 -1.69 1.08 -29.70
C GLY A 124 -0.89 -0.21 -29.51
N ALA A 125 0.04 -0.25 -28.54
CA ALA A 125 0.86 -1.41 -28.23
C ALA A 125 0.57 -1.96 -26.82
N LEU A 126 1.18 -3.10 -26.50
CA LEU A 126 1.19 -3.66 -25.15
C LEU A 126 2.30 -3.00 -24.34
N PHE A 127 2.03 -2.75 -23.06
CA PHE A 127 3.06 -2.35 -22.11
C PHE A 127 2.80 -2.98 -20.75
N LYS A 128 3.80 -3.09 -19.90
CA LYS A 128 3.63 -3.61 -18.54
C LYS A 128 3.98 -2.57 -17.49
N VAL A 129 3.23 -2.61 -16.40
CA VAL A 129 3.42 -1.77 -15.21
C VAL A 129 3.75 -2.67 -14.02
N ALA A 130 4.58 -2.16 -13.12
CA ALA A 130 4.86 -2.85 -11.87
C ALA A 130 3.65 -2.70 -10.95
N ASP A 131 3.11 -3.83 -10.49
CA ASP A 131 2.21 -3.91 -9.35
C ASP A 131 3.05 -4.23 -8.09
N LEU A 132 2.45 -4.22 -6.90
CA LEU A 132 3.16 -4.46 -5.63
C LEU A 132 4.00 -5.75 -5.64
N TYR A 133 3.49 -6.82 -6.23
CA TYR A 133 4.10 -8.15 -6.18
C TYR A 133 4.27 -8.82 -7.55
N ARG A 134 3.77 -8.21 -8.65
CA ARG A 134 3.76 -8.80 -9.99
C ARG A 134 3.87 -7.75 -11.09
N TRP A 135 3.98 -8.22 -12.33
CA TRP A 135 3.84 -7.36 -13.52
C TRP A 135 2.42 -7.47 -14.05
N THR A 136 1.78 -6.33 -14.29
CA THR A 136 0.47 -6.26 -14.94
C THR A 136 0.67 -5.76 -16.36
N VAL A 137 0.18 -6.53 -17.33
CA VAL A 137 0.24 -6.17 -18.76
C VAL A 137 -1.02 -5.36 -19.10
N ILE A 138 -0.81 -4.18 -19.65
CA ILE A 138 -1.85 -3.27 -20.11
C ILE A 138 -1.96 -3.36 -21.63
N VAL A 139 -3.21 -3.49 -22.08
CA VAL A 139 -3.57 -3.64 -23.49
C VAL A 139 -4.20 -2.34 -23.99
N SER A 140 -3.54 -1.65 -24.92
CA SER A 140 -3.97 -0.35 -25.44
C SER A 140 -4.39 -0.39 -26.92
N GLY A 141 -3.92 -1.39 -27.69
CA GLY A 141 -4.22 -1.51 -29.12
C GLY A 141 -5.55 -2.19 -29.42
N PRO A 142 -6.35 -1.69 -30.38
CA PRO A 142 -7.67 -2.24 -30.69
C PRO A 142 -7.62 -3.71 -31.14
N GLN A 143 -6.54 -4.12 -31.83
CA GLN A 143 -6.32 -5.52 -32.21
C GLN A 143 -6.11 -6.40 -30.98
N PHE A 144 -5.20 -6.01 -30.08
CA PHE A 144 -4.95 -6.76 -28.84
C PHE A 144 -6.16 -6.79 -27.90
N VAL A 145 -6.95 -5.70 -27.85
CA VAL A 145 -8.21 -5.68 -27.10
C VAL A 145 -9.19 -6.69 -27.68
N GLU A 146 -9.28 -6.77 -29.00
CA GLU A 146 -10.14 -7.74 -29.68
C GLU A 146 -9.65 -9.18 -29.48
N ASP A 147 -8.34 -9.40 -29.43
CA ASP A 147 -7.74 -10.70 -29.13
C ASP A 147 -8.09 -11.13 -27.69
N VAL A 148 -7.92 -10.24 -26.71
CA VAL A 148 -8.32 -10.50 -25.31
C VAL A 148 -9.82 -10.75 -25.19
N ARG A 149 -10.64 -10.02 -25.94
CA ARG A 149 -12.11 -10.20 -25.95
C ARG A 149 -12.53 -11.55 -26.53
N LYS A 150 -11.75 -12.10 -27.46
CA LYS A 150 -12.02 -13.38 -28.13
C LYS A 150 -11.32 -14.57 -27.50
N ALA A 151 -10.36 -14.32 -26.61
CA ALA A 151 -9.63 -15.37 -25.90
C ALA A 151 -10.60 -16.31 -25.18
N SER A 152 -10.25 -17.59 -25.18
CA SER A 152 -11.02 -18.59 -24.45
C SER A 152 -10.69 -18.55 -22.96
N ASP A 153 -11.59 -19.06 -22.12
CA ASP A 153 -11.36 -19.16 -20.67
C ASP A 153 -10.15 -20.05 -20.32
N ASP A 154 -9.76 -20.96 -21.22
CA ASP A 154 -8.55 -21.79 -21.09
C ASP A 154 -7.25 -20.99 -21.29
N GLU A 155 -7.31 -19.87 -22.01
CA GLU A 155 -6.16 -18.98 -22.27
C GLU A 155 -6.12 -17.79 -21.31
N LEU A 156 -7.28 -17.20 -21.00
CA LEU A 156 -7.42 -16.08 -20.08
C LEU A 156 -8.64 -16.27 -19.17
N SER A 157 -8.39 -16.33 -17.86
CA SER A 157 -9.45 -16.41 -16.86
C SER A 157 -9.65 -15.07 -16.15
N PHE A 158 -10.83 -14.48 -16.31
CA PHE A 158 -11.23 -13.28 -15.57
C PHE A 158 -11.35 -13.55 -14.07
N MET A 159 -11.82 -14.74 -13.68
CA MET A 159 -12.07 -15.08 -12.28
C MET A 159 -10.74 -15.20 -11.52
N GLU A 160 -9.75 -15.87 -12.10
CA GLU A 160 -8.41 -15.99 -11.51
C GLU A 160 -7.73 -14.62 -11.43
N ALA A 161 -7.82 -13.82 -12.50
CA ALA A 161 -7.30 -12.45 -12.48
C ALA A 161 -7.95 -11.58 -11.40
N THR A 162 -9.25 -11.73 -11.16
CA THR A 162 -9.96 -11.01 -10.10
C THR A 162 -9.50 -11.45 -8.71
N ASN A 163 -9.33 -12.76 -8.51
CA ASN A 163 -8.80 -13.30 -7.26
C ASN A 163 -7.37 -12.84 -6.99
N ASP A 164 -6.50 -12.85 -7.99
CA ASP A 164 -5.14 -12.35 -7.88
C ASP A 164 -5.10 -10.87 -7.47
N ASN A 165 -5.98 -10.04 -8.03
CA ASN A 165 -6.01 -8.60 -7.77
C ASN A 165 -6.67 -8.25 -6.43
N LEU A 166 -7.79 -8.88 -6.10
CA LEU A 166 -8.62 -8.51 -4.96
C LEU A 166 -8.45 -9.46 -3.77
N ASN A 167 -7.74 -10.58 -3.94
CA ASN A 167 -7.76 -11.69 -2.99
C ASN A 167 -9.20 -12.03 -2.62
N THR A 168 -10.03 -12.31 -3.63
CA THR A 168 -11.49 -12.41 -3.56
C THR A 168 -11.97 -13.34 -2.45
N GLU A 169 -11.26 -14.44 -2.22
CA GLU A 169 -11.54 -15.35 -1.11
C GLU A 169 -11.48 -14.66 0.27
N TYR A 170 -10.53 -13.76 0.46
CA TYR A 170 -10.30 -13.05 1.72
C TYR A 170 -11.09 -11.74 1.83
N THR A 171 -11.46 -11.11 0.72
CA THR A 171 -12.14 -9.81 0.70
C THR A 171 -13.64 -9.89 0.49
N LEU A 172 -14.12 -10.82 -0.34
CA LEU A 172 -15.52 -10.99 -0.70
C LEU A 172 -16.12 -12.33 -0.21
N GLY A 173 -15.26 -13.25 0.23
CA GLY A 173 -15.64 -14.55 0.78
C GLY A 173 -15.39 -15.71 -0.19
N HIS A 174 -15.15 -16.89 0.39
CA HIS A 174 -14.74 -18.09 -0.33
C HIS A 174 -15.67 -18.48 -1.49
N ASP A 175 -16.99 -18.38 -1.28
CA ASP A 175 -17.98 -18.80 -2.27
C ASP A 175 -18.07 -17.86 -3.48
N VAL A 176 -17.59 -16.62 -3.38
CA VAL A 176 -17.65 -15.65 -4.49
C VAL A 176 -16.77 -16.08 -5.65
N HIS A 177 -15.60 -16.66 -5.36
CA HIS A 177 -14.67 -17.15 -6.38
C HIS A 177 -15.11 -18.50 -6.96
N HIS A 178 -15.52 -19.44 -6.09
CA HIS A 178 -15.80 -20.82 -6.46
C HIS A 178 -17.22 -21.05 -6.97
N ASN A 179 -18.16 -20.16 -6.62
CA ASN A 179 -19.55 -20.22 -7.04
C ASN A 179 -20.00 -18.83 -7.54
N PRO A 180 -19.95 -18.56 -8.85
CA PRO A 180 -20.28 -17.25 -9.41
C PRO A 180 -21.81 -16.98 -9.47
N TYR A 181 -22.56 -17.35 -8.43
CA TYR A 181 -24.01 -17.15 -8.32
C TYR A 181 -24.40 -15.68 -8.54
N HIS A 182 -23.58 -14.77 -8.04
CA HIS A 182 -23.81 -13.33 -8.08
C HIS A 182 -23.90 -12.81 -9.52
N VAL A 183 -23.17 -13.39 -10.48
CA VAL A 183 -23.21 -12.99 -11.89
C VAL A 183 -24.61 -13.19 -12.49
N ALA A 184 -25.22 -14.34 -12.24
CA ALA A 184 -26.56 -14.64 -12.74
C ALA A 184 -27.62 -13.77 -12.07
N ILE A 185 -27.49 -13.51 -10.76
CA ILE A 185 -28.39 -12.65 -10.01
C ILE A 185 -28.31 -11.20 -10.51
N ILE A 186 -27.10 -10.65 -10.69
CA ILE A 186 -26.91 -9.28 -11.20
C ILE A 186 -27.53 -9.12 -12.59
N ARG A 187 -27.34 -10.11 -13.47
CA ARG A 187 -27.91 -10.07 -14.83
C ARG A 187 -29.44 -10.17 -14.83
N SER A 188 -30.01 -11.02 -13.97
CA SER A 188 -31.45 -11.29 -13.96
C SER A 188 -32.25 -10.28 -13.14
N GLN A 189 -31.75 -9.89 -11.97
CA GLN A 189 -32.47 -9.06 -11.02
C GLN A 189 -32.10 -7.59 -11.16
N LEU A 190 -30.81 -7.25 -11.18
CA LEU A 190 -30.42 -5.84 -11.19
C LEU A 190 -30.54 -5.25 -12.60
N THR A 191 -29.92 -5.87 -13.60
CA THR A 191 -29.81 -5.31 -14.95
C THR A 191 -31.18 -5.20 -15.64
N ARG A 192 -32.06 -6.19 -15.46
CA ARG A 192 -33.40 -6.19 -16.08
C ARG A 192 -34.40 -5.28 -15.39
N ASN A 193 -34.29 -5.11 -14.06
CA ASN A 193 -35.21 -4.29 -13.29
C ASN A 193 -34.67 -2.89 -13.00
N LEU A 194 -33.55 -2.49 -13.62
CA LEU A 194 -32.86 -1.24 -13.34
C LEU A 194 -33.77 -0.02 -13.56
N GLY A 195 -34.66 -0.06 -14.56
CA GLY A 195 -35.64 1.01 -14.79
C GLY A 195 -36.69 1.15 -13.68
N ILE A 196 -37.00 0.06 -12.97
CA ILE A 196 -37.95 0.06 -11.85
C ILE A 196 -37.25 0.48 -10.56
N LEU A 197 -35.99 0.05 -10.36
CA LEU A 197 -35.20 0.37 -9.17
C LEU A 197 -34.61 1.80 -9.20
N PHE A 198 -34.47 2.40 -10.39
CA PHE A 198 -33.81 3.69 -10.55
C PHE A 198 -34.44 4.84 -9.74
N PRO A 199 -35.79 5.02 -9.70
CA PRO A 199 -36.41 6.06 -8.89
C PRO A 199 -36.06 5.94 -7.41
N ASP A 200 -36.11 4.72 -6.86
CA ASP A 200 -35.83 4.44 -5.46
C ASP A 200 -34.35 4.68 -5.14
N ILE A 201 -33.44 4.22 -6.00
CA ILE A 201 -31.99 4.48 -5.86
C ILE A 201 -31.71 5.99 -5.90
N ARG A 202 -32.36 6.72 -6.79
CA ARG A 202 -32.21 8.19 -6.89
C ARG A 202 -32.71 8.87 -5.62
N ASP A 203 -33.88 8.47 -5.12
CA ASP A 203 -34.47 9.03 -3.91
C ASP A 203 -33.54 8.84 -2.70
N GLU A 204 -33.05 7.61 -2.51
CA GLU A 204 -32.08 7.29 -1.46
C GLU A 204 -30.79 8.13 -1.58
N ILE A 205 -30.27 8.32 -2.79
CA ILE A 205 -29.10 9.18 -3.00
C ILE A 205 -29.41 10.63 -2.60
N VAL A 206 -30.56 11.17 -2.95
CA VAL A 206 -30.95 12.55 -2.59
C VAL A 206 -31.05 12.68 -1.07
N ILE A 207 -31.78 11.77 -0.42
CA ILE A 207 -31.96 11.75 1.03
C ILE A 207 -30.61 11.64 1.74
N ALA A 208 -29.77 10.67 1.35
CA ALA A 208 -28.45 10.47 1.97
C ALA A 208 -27.56 11.70 1.83
N PHE A 209 -27.63 12.42 0.71
CA PHE A 209 -26.88 13.66 0.53
C PHE A 209 -27.44 14.80 1.39
N GLU A 210 -28.75 14.94 1.50
CA GLU A 210 -29.38 15.96 2.35
C GLU A 210 -29.05 15.74 3.83
N GLU A 211 -29.08 14.49 4.30
CA GLU A 211 -28.73 14.12 5.69
C GLU A 211 -27.22 14.27 5.97
N THR A 212 -26.37 13.81 5.05
CA THR A 212 -24.91 13.81 5.27
C THR A 212 -24.29 15.19 5.12
N LEU A 213 -24.81 16.01 4.21
CA LEU A 213 -24.30 17.35 3.92
C LEU A 213 -25.10 18.46 4.62
N ASP A 214 -26.06 18.08 5.47
CA ASP A 214 -26.92 18.98 6.26
C ASP A 214 -27.56 20.09 5.43
N LEU A 215 -27.98 19.77 4.21
CA LEU A 215 -28.53 20.73 3.25
C LEU A 215 -29.91 21.26 3.68
N GLN A 216 -30.51 20.63 4.70
CA GLN A 216 -31.78 21.01 5.32
C GLN A 216 -31.61 21.96 6.53
N ALA A 217 -30.41 22.14 7.11
CA ALA A 217 -30.21 22.96 8.32
C ALA A 217 -29.55 24.33 8.08
N ASN A 218 -29.60 24.87 6.86
CA ASN A 218 -29.07 26.21 6.56
C ASN A 218 -30.15 27.28 6.45
N GLY A 219 -31.33 27.03 7.03
CA GLY A 219 -32.42 28.01 7.14
C GLY A 219 -32.31 28.94 8.35
N GLU A 220 -31.61 28.55 9.41
CA GLU A 220 -31.55 29.31 10.67
C GLU A 220 -30.20 29.19 11.37
N HIS A 221 -29.10 29.51 10.68
CA HIS A 221 -27.88 29.94 11.36
C HIS A 221 -27.46 31.29 10.79
N GLU A 222 -27.87 32.31 11.55
CA GLU A 222 -27.44 33.70 11.51
C GLU A 222 -25.98 33.83 11.03
N PHE A 223 -25.81 34.27 9.78
CA PHE A 223 -24.52 34.70 9.23
C PHE A 223 -24.11 36.01 9.90
N SER A 224 -23.65 35.90 11.15
CA SER A 224 -22.89 36.91 11.85
C SER A 224 -21.41 36.75 11.49
N LEU A 225 -20.92 37.70 10.68
CA LEU A 225 -19.51 38.07 10.46
C LEU A 225 -18.71 37.07 9.58
N VAL A 226 -18.16 37.46 8.42
CA VAL A 226 -17.18 38.54 8.27
C VAL A 226 -17.46 39.36 7.01
N SER A 227 -18.02 40.55 7.18
CA SER A 227 -17.69 41.67 6.32
C SER A 227 -16.25 42.09 6.62
N GLY A 228 -15.37 42.06 5.63
CA GLY A 228 -14.07 42.72 5.78
C GLY A 228 -12.91 42.07 5.06
N ILE A 229 -13.00 41.93 3.74
CA ILE A 229 -11.85 42.17 2.85
C ILE A 229 -12.40 42.83 1.59
N ALA A 230 -12.39 44.17 1.62
CA ALA A 230 -12.42 45.02 0.42
C ALA A 230 -10.99 45.18 -0.08
#